data_AF-A0A3D2MDR1-F1
#
_entry.id   AF-A0A3D2MDR1-F1
#
_cell.length_a   1.000
_cell.length_b   1.000
_cell.length_c   1.000
_cell.angle_alpha   90.00
_cell.angle_beta   90.00
_cell.angle_gamma   90.00
#
_symmetry.space_group_name_H-M   'P 1'
#
loop_
_entity.id
_entity.type
_entity.pdbx_description
1 polymer ?
#
loop_
_entity_poly.entity_id
_entity_poly.type
_entity_poly.pdbx_seq_one_letter_code
_entity_poly.pdbx_strand_id
1 'polypeptide(L)'
;MARVFYEDIYNLGLLYAYMDSNGMQKMVLLDDLKKYYNTVEKNLDEMDSDVSENLIYASIWYDNDEPIYFISRNKEDEVYYILKPEFDLERAIGKYISCLPADVLKASLMENALECIEPVKKKEVKNDNQKEKSLRLSSEVTLEK
;
A
#
# COMPACT_ATOMS: atom_id res chain seq x y z
N MET A 1 -19.31 -5.70 15.30
CA MET A 1 -18.10 -5.13 15.94
C MET A 1 -16.96 -5.36 14.97
N ALA A 2 -16.03 -4.42 14.80
CA ALA A 2 -14.86 -4.65 13.95
C ALA A 2 -14.05 -5.81 14.54
N ARG A 3 -13.59 -6.73 13.67
CA ARG A 3 -12.76 -7.89 14.08
C ARG A 3 -11.30 -7.51 14.18
N VAL A 4 -10.87 -6.51 13.41
CA VAL A 4 -9.51 -5.95 13.40
C VAL A 4 -9.48 -4.42 13.55
N PHE A 5 -8.36 -3.88 14.02
CA PHE A 5 -8.13 -2.43 14.13
C PHE A 5 -7.68 -1.90 12.77
N TYR A 6 -8.27 -0.79 12.34
CA TYR A 6 -7.98 -0.26 11.01
C TYR A 6 -6.52 0.19 10.87
N GLU A 7 -5.86 0.66 11.94
CA GLU A 7 -4.45 1.05 11.91
C GLU A 7 -3.54 -0.12 11.54
N ASP A 8 -3.75 -1.30 12.12
CA ASP A 8 -2.96 -2.50 11.82
C ASP A 8 -3.14 -2.89 10.35
N ILE A 9 -4.38 -2.86 9.87
CA ILE A 9 -4.70 -3.21 8.48
C ILE A 9 -4.18 -2.16 7.49
N TYR A 10 -4.20 -0.87 7.85
CA TYR A 10 -3.64 0.18 7.01
C TYR A 10 -2.12 0.05 6.90
N ASN A 11 -1.44 -0.19 8.03
CA ASN A 11 0.00 -0.46 8.03
C ASN A 11 0.34 -1.67 7.16
N LEU A 12 -0.44 -2.75 7.29
CA LEU A 12 -0.27 -3.96 6.49
C LEU A 12 -0.49 -3.69 4.99
N GLY A 13 -1.54 -2.95 4.63
CA GLY A 13 -1.82 -2.57 3.25
C GLY A 13 -0.72 -1.69 2.64
N LEU A 14 -0.18 -0.74 3.41
CA LEU A 14 0.96 0.07 2.99
C LEU A 14 2.23 -0.77 2.77
N LEU A 15 2.49 -1.72 3.67
CA LEU A 15 3.61 -2.66 3.56
C LEU A 15 3.49 -3.54 2.32
N TYR A 16 2.32 -4.10 2.04
CA TYR A 16 2.10 -4.90 0.83
C TYR A 16 2.24 -4.08 -0.45
N ALA A 17 1.68 -2.88 -0.50
CA ALA A 17 1.86 -1.98 -1.65
C ALA A 17 3.35 -1.64 -1.90
N TYR A 18 4.13 -1.49 -0.83
CA TYR A 18 5.58 -1.27 -0.93
C TYR A 18 6.33 -2.52 -1.41
N MET A 19 6.02 -3.69 -0.86
CA MET A 19 6.64 -4.96 -1.25
C MET A 19 6.34 -5.33 -2.71
N ASP A 20 5.08 -5.18 -3.15
CA ASP A 20 4.65 -5.41 -4.53
C ASP A 20 5.37 -4.48 -5.53
N SER A 21 5.67 -3.26 -5.10
CA SER A 21 6.40 -2.28 -5.91
C SER A 21 7.92 -2.49 -5.97
N ASN A 22 8.43 -3.63 -5.52
CA ASN A 22 9.87 -3.92 -5.39
C ASN A 22 10.62 -2.86 -4.54
N GLY A 23 9.99 -2.39 -3.47
CA GLY A 23 10.56 -1.40 -2.55
C GLY A 23 10.57 0.03 -3.09
N MET A 24 9.81 0.33 -4.13
CA MET A 24 9.60 1.71 -4.57
C MET A 24 8.61 2.41 -3.65
N GLN A 25 8.88 3.66 -3.31
CA GLN A 25 7.93 4.44 -2.52
C GLN A 25 6.58 4.55 -3.24
N LYS A 26 5.51 4.14 -2.55
CA LYS A 26 4.12 4.27 -3.03
C LYS A 26 3.32 5.21 -2.14
N MET A 27 2.39 5.91 -2.79
CA MET A 27 1.35 6.70 -2.14
C MET A 27 0.06 5.91 -2.29
N VAL A 28 -0.62 5.62 -1.18
CA VAL A 28 -1.91 4.93 -1.20
C VAL A 28 -2.99 5.90 -0.75
N LEU A 29 -4.08 5.97 -1.50
CA LEU A 29 -5.23 6.81 -1.13
C LEU A 29 -5.89 6.27 0.13
N LEU A 30 -6.30 7.16 1.03
CA LEU A 30 -7.05 6.78 2.23
C LEU A 30 -8.32 6.01 1.88
N ASP A 31 -9.03 6.39 0.82
CA ASP A 31 -10.26 5.70 0.43
C ASP A 31 -10.00 4.29 -0.08
N ASP A 32 -8.83 4.04 -0.66
CA ASP A 32 -8.41 2.71 -1.09
C ASP A 32 -8.00 1.86 0.12
N LEU A 33 -7.32 2.44 1.13
CA LEU A 33 -7.09 1.78 2.42
C LEU A 33 -8.39 1.46 3.18
N LYS A 34 -9.40 2.33 3.12
CA LYS A 34 -10.73 2.05 3.70
C LYS A 34 -11.41 0.88 2.99
N LYS A 35 -11.37 0.84 1.65
CA LYS A 35 -11.90 -0.30 0.88
C LYS A 35 -11.17 -1.58 1.26
N TYR A 36 -9.84 -1.54 1.30
CA TYR A 36 -9.01 -2.66 1.73
C TYR A 36 -9.44 -3.20 3.09
N TYR A 37 -9.50 -2.34 4.10
CA TYR A 37 -9.94 -2.71 5.45
C TYR A 37 -11.32 -3.36 5.45
N ASN A 38 -12.30 -2.78 4.75
CA ASN A 38 -13.64 -3.35 4.68
C ASN A 38 -13.66 -4.71 3.97
N THR A 39 -12.82 -4.90 2.95
CA THR A 39 -12.67 -6.19 2.26
C THR A 39 -12.02 -7.24 3.17
N VAL A 40 -11.02 -6.87 3.98
CA VAL A 40 -10.42 -7.78 4.97
C VAL A 40 -11.44 -8.21 6.02
N GLU A 41 -12.23 -7.27 6.56
CA GLU A 41 -13.33 -7.59 7.50
C GLU A 41 -14.35 -8.55 6.88
N LYS A 42 -14.71 -8.35 5.61
CA LYS A 42 -15.63 -9.24 4.88
C LYS A 42 -15.03 -10.63 4.66
N ASN A 43 -13.76 -10.70 4.28
CA ASN A 43 -13.06 -11.97 4.09
C ASN A 43 -12.98 -12.75 5.41
N LEU A 44 -12.71 -12.07 6.53
CA LEU A 44 -12.73 -12.71 7.86
C LEU A 44 -14.10 -13.25 8.24
N ASP A 45 -15.18 -12.53 7.91
CA ASP A 45 -16.56 -12.97 8.10
C ASP A 45 -16.89 -14.21 7.26
N GLU A 46 -16.51 -14.21 5.98
CA GLU A 46 -16.71 -15.34 5.06
C GLU A 46 -15.89 -16.58 5.43
N MET A 47 -14.73 -16.37 6.08
CA MET A 47 -13.89 -17.45 6.62
C MET A 47 -14.42 -18.02 7.94
N ASP A 48 -15.50 -17.47 8.51
CA ASP A 48 -16.01 -17.81 9.85
C ASP A 48 -14.91 -17.68 10.92
N SER A 49 -14.07 -16.64 10.79
CA SER A 49 -12.89 -16.46 11.63
C SER A 49 -13.26 -15.90 13.01
N ASP A 50 -12.73 -16.54 14.05
CA ASP A 50 -12.97 -16.22 15.46
C ASP A 50 -11.99 -15.20 16.04
N VAL A 51 -11.25 -14.47 15.19
CA VAL A 51 -10.22 -13.48 15.58
C VAL A 51 -10.76 -12.45 16.59
N SER A 52 -12.03 -12.05 16.48
CA SER A 52 -12.68 -11.15 17.43
C SER A 52 -13.10 -11.82 18.75
N GLU A 53 -13.37 -13.12 18.74
CA GLU A 53 -13.85 -13.87 19.90
C GLU A 53 -12.70 -14.38 20.78
N ASN A 54 -11.55 -14.66 20.19
CA ASN A 54 -10.41 -15.23 20.90
C ASN A 54 -9.59 -14.25 21.75
N LEU A 55 -9.86 -12.93 21.72
CA LEU A 55 -9.11 -11.90 22.48
C LEU A 55 -7.57 -11.91 22.27
N ILE A 56 -7.05 -12.70 21.31
CA ILE A 56 -5.63 -12.78 20.95
C ILE A 56 -5.18 -11.50 20.22
N TYR A 57 -6.14 -10.76 19.67
CA TYR A 57 -5.92 -9.53 18.95
C TYR A 57 -6.06 -8.32 19.88
N ALA A 58 -5.04 -8.07 20.69
CA ALA A 58 -4.74 -6.70 21.10
C ALA A 58 -4.13 -6.00 19.87
N SER A 59 -4.53 -4.77 19.57
CA SER A 59 -3.91 -4.00 18.48
C SER A 59 -2.39 -4.11 18.58
N ILE A 60 -1.73 -4.42 17.47
CA ILE A 60 -0.26 -4.43 17.45
C ILE A 60 0.23 -2.98 17.47
N TRP A 61 -0.55 -2.09 16.87
CA TRP A 61 -0.46 -0.67 17.05
C TRP A 61 -0.82 -0.23 18.48
N TYR A 62 0.11 0.46 19.14
CA TYR A 62 -0.14 1.25 20.33
C TYR A 62 -0.13 2.73 19.94
N ASP A 63 -0.95 3.57 20.59
CA ASP A 63 -1.00 5.02 20.31
C ASP A 63 0.35 5.74 20.46
N ASN A 64 1.28 5.16 21.23
CA ASN A 64 2.64 5.67 21.43
C ASN A 64 3.63 5.22 20.34
N ASP A 65 3.24 4.31 19.45
CA ASP A 65 4.08 3.88 18.35
C ASP A 65 4.23 5.00 17.32
N GLU A 66 5.47 5.27 16.94
CA GLU A 66 5.71 6.19 15.85
C GLU A 66 5.17 5.59 14.54
N PRO A 67 4.36 6.35 13.77
CA PRO A 67 3.90 5.86 12.49
C PRO A 67 5.02 5.57 11.51
N ILE A 68 4.88 4.45 10.79
CA ILE A 68 5.75 4.07 9.67
C ILE A 68 5.44 4.88 8.40
N TYR A 69 4.45 5.77 8.46
CA TYR A 69 3.99 6.59 7.34
C TYR A 69 3.84 8.05 7.75
N PHE A 70 3.74 8.93 6.76
CA PHE A 70 3.23 10.29 6.91
C PHE A 70 1.98 10.47 6.04
N ILE A 71 1.15 11.44 6.43
CA ILE A 71 -0.08 11.77 5.73
C ILE A 71 0.16 13.02 4.88
N SER A 72 -0.22 12.97 3.62
CA SER A 72 -0.19 14.10 2.71
C SER A 72 -1.57 14.36 2.12
N ARG A 73 -1.87 15.61 1.80
CA ARG A 73 -3.13 16.01 1.16
C ARG A 73 -2.85 16.81 -0.10
N ASN A 74 -3.55 16.49 -1.19
CA ASN A 74 -3.42 17.25 -2.42
C ASN A 74 -4.39 18.46 -2.47
N LYS A 75 -4.44 19.15 -3.62
CA LYS A 75 -5.29 20.34 -3.83
C LYS A 75 -6.79 20.02 -3.94
N GLU A 76 -7.14 18.77 -4.16
CA GLU A 76 -8.52 18.27 -4.30
C GLU A 76 -9.00 17.62 -3.00
N ASP A 77 -8.31 17.89 -1.88
CA ASP A 77 -8.53 17.30 -0.56
C ASP A 77 -8.37 15.76 -0.48
N GLU A 78 -7.81 15.11 -1.50
CA GLU A 78 -7.48 13.69 -1.45
C GLU A 78 -6.33 13.46 -0.46
N VAL A 79 -6.53 12.49 0.43
CA VAL A 79 -5.59 12.13 1.49
C VAL A 79 -4.80 10.88 1.10
N TYR A 80 -3.49 10.98 1.23
CA TYR A 80 -2.54 9.92 0.88
C TYR A 80 -1.74 9.50 2.10
N TYR A 81 -1.57 8.19 2.24
CA TYR A 81 -0.69 7.56 3.22
C TYR A 81 0.57 7.10 2.49
N ILE A 82 1.72 7.46 3.03
CA ILE A 82 3.02 7.30 2.37
C ILE A 82 4.00 6.78 3.40
N LEU A 83 4.58 5.59 3.19
CA LEU A 83 5.63 5.08 4.08
C LEU A 83 6.77 6.10 4.20
N LYS A 84 7.32 6.26 5.41
CA LYS A 84 8.51 7.09 5.61
C LYS A 84 9.68 6.44 4.88
N PRO A 85 10.49 7.17 4.08
CA PRO A 85 11.63 6.59 3.37
C PRO A 85 12.63 5.85 4.27
N GLU A 86 12.75 6.31 5.52
CA GLU A 86 13.66 5.82 6.54
C GLU A 86 13.04 4.78 7.48
N PHE A 87 11.85 4.24 7.17
CA PHE A 87 11.22 3.23 8.01
C PHE A 87 12.07 1.95 8.06
N ASP A 88 12.10 1.31 9.23
CA ASP A 88 12.75 0.02 9.42
C ASP A 88 11.86 -1.11 8.88
N LEU A 89 12.18 -1.60 7.68
CA LEU A 89 11.42 -2.65 7.02
C LEU A 89 11.42 -3.97 7.82
N GLU A 90 12.56 -4.38 8.36
CA GLU A 90 12.65 -5.63 9.13
C GLU A 90 11.78 -5.56 10.38
N ARG A 91 11.83 -4.43 11.09
CA ARG A 91 10.98 -4.18 12.25
C ARG A 91 9.51 -4.13 11.86
N ALA A 92 9.16 -3.51 10.73
CA ALA A 92 7.78 -3.43 10.26
C ALA A 92 7.22 -4.81 9.85
N ILE A 93 8.01 -5.64 9.16
CA ILE A 93 7.65 -7.03 8.86
C ILE A 93 7.46 -7.81 10.16
N GLY A 94 8.43 -7.74 11.08
CA GLY A 94 8.34 -8.41 12.37
C GLY A 94 7.09 -8.01 13.16
N LYS A 95 6.73 -6.73 13.13
CA LYS A 95 5.57 -6.22 13.84
C LYS A 95 4.25 -6.59 13.17
N TYR A 96 4.05 -6.26 11.90
CA TYR A 96 2.74 -6.39 11.26
C TYR A 96 2.55 -7.72 10.55
N ILE A 97 3.59 -8.32 9.97
CA ILE A 97 3.45 -9.59 9.24
C ILE A 97 3.64 -10.79 10.18
N SER A 98 4.57 -10.71 11.14
CA SER A 98 4.87 -11.87 11.99
C SER A 98 3.99 -11.98 13.24
N CYS A 99 3.35 -10.89 13.70
CA CYS A 99 2.55 -10.90 14.92
C CYS A 99 1.03 -10.83 14.69
N LEU A 100 0.56 -10.51 13.47
CA LEU A 100 -0.88 -10.55 13.19
C LEU A 100 -1.40 -12.01 13.18
N PRO A 101 -2.66 -12.24 13.60
CA PRO A 101 -3.26 -13.56 13.51
C PRO A 101 -3.23 -14.11 12.08
N ALA A 102 -3.02 -15.41 11.94
CA ALA A 102 -2.86 -16.04 10.63
C ALA A 102 -4.06 -15.80 9.70
N ASP A 103 -5.28 -15.77 10.24
CA ASP A 103 -6.49 -15.51 9.45
C ASP A 103 -6.57 -14.06 8.98
N VAL A 104 -6.10 -13.10 9.79
CA VAL A 104 -5.96 -11.70 9.35
C VAL A 104 -4.99 -11.62 8.17
N LEU A 105 -3.82 -12.26 8.28
CA LEU A 105 -2.85 -12.32 7.19
C LEU A 105 -3.43 -12.97 5.93
N LYS A 106 -4.12 -14.11 6.06
CA LYS A 106 -4.77 -14.77 4.91
C LYS A 106 -5.82 -13.86 4.27
N ALA A 107 -6.75 -13.32 5.06
CA ALA A 107 -7.82 -12.44 4.57
C ALA A 107 -7.27 -11.19 3.87
N SER A 108 -6.15 -10.66 4.38
CA SER A 108 -5.45 -9.49 3.85
C SER A 108 -4.68 -9.72 2.54
N LEU A 109 -4.32 -10.99 2.25
CA LEU A 109 -3.61 -11.42 1.06
C LEU A 109 -4.53 -11.99 -0.04
N MET A 110 -5.84 -12.04 0.20
CA MET A 110 -6.79 -12.45 -0.84
C MET A 110 -6.81 -11.42 -1.97
N GLU A 111 -6.99 -11.90 -3.21
CA GLU A 111 -6.93 -11.10 -4.44
C GLU A 111 -7.85 -9.86 -4.38
N ASN A 112 -9.10 -10.04 -3.95
CA ASN A 112 -10.07 -8.95 -3.80
C ASN A 112 -9.63 -7.85 -2.81
N ALA A 113 -8.86 -8.21 -1.78
CA ALA A 113 -8.29 -7.25 -0.85
C ALA A 113 -7.12 -6.53 -1.53
N LEU A 114 -6.16 -7.26 -2.10
CA LEU A 114 -5.00 -6.68 -2.76
C LEU A 114 -5.38 -5.72 -3.90
N GLU A 115 -6.40 -6.04 -4.69
CA GLU A 115 -6.97 -5.17 -5.74
C GLU A 115 -7.37 -3.78 -5.23
N CYS A 116 -7.71 -3.64 -3.95
CA CYS A 116 -8.05 -2.35 -3.35
C CYS A 116 -6.85 -1.42 -3.21
N ILE A 117 -5.65 -1.96 -3.01
CA ILE A 117 -4.41 -1.22 -2.75
C ILE A 117 -3.37 -1.37 -3.86
N GLU A 118 -3.68 -2.18 -4.88
CA GLU A 118 -2.85 -2.25 -6.07
C GLU A 118 -2.62 -0.84 -6.59
N PRO A 119 -1.39 -0.50 -7.00
CA PRO A 119 -1.11 0.79 -7.57
C PRO A 119 -2.06 0.96 -8.73
N VAL A 120 -2.99 1.90 -8.60
CA VAL A 120 -3.90 2.28 -9.68
C VAL A 120 -2.98 2.44 -10.89
N LYS A 121 -3.05 1.50 -11.84
CA LYS A 121 -2.73 1.81 -13.22
C LYS A 121 -3.81 2.82 -13.57
N LYS A 122 -3.63 4.08 -13.13
CA LYS A 122 -4.39 5.21 -13.61
C LYS A 122 -4.19 5.05 -15.08
N LYS A 123 -5.26 4.60 -15.76
CA LYS A 123 -5.25 4.22 -17.17
C LYS A 123 -4.22 5.11 -17.79
N GLU A 124 -3.10 4.54 -18.25
CA GLU A 124 -2.24 5.30 -19.14
C GLU A 124 -3.23 5.89 -20.12
N VAL A 125 -3.39 7.20 -20.10
CA VAL A 125 -4.10 7.87 -21.17
C VAL A 125 -3.22 7.47 -22.34
N LYS A 126 -3.64 6.43 -23.08
CA LYS A 126 -3.09 6.09 -24.37
C LYS A 126 -3.37 7.32 -25.21
N ASN A 127 -2.50 8.30 -25.09
CA ASN A 127 -2.30 9.27 -26.14
C ASN A 127 -1.69 8.46 -27.25
N ASP A 128 -2.56 7.91 -28.10
CA ASP A 128 -2.22 7.40 -29.43
C ASP A 128 -1.82 8.57 -30.34
N ASN A 129 -0.88 9.40 -29.88
CA ASN A 129 -0.10 10.28 -30.74
C ASN A 129 1.30 9.68 -30.86
N GLN A 130 1.35 8.52 -31.52
CA GLN A 130 2.51 8.14 -32.31
C GLN A 130 2.77 9.25 -33.35
N LYS A 131 3.59 10.23 -32.95
CA LYS A 131 4.46 11.00 -33.84
C LYS A 131 5.70 11.38 -33.03
N GLU A 132 6.52 10.37 -32.73
CA GLU A 132 7.94 10.58 -32.49
C GLU A 132 8.54 11.27 -33.72
N LYS A 133 8.60 12.60 -33.71
CA LYS A 133 9.63 13.30 -34.47
C LYS A 133 10.93 13.10 -33.69
N SER A 134 11.71 12.11 -34.14
CA SER A 134 13.11 11.94 -33.77
C SER A 134 13.85 13.28 -33.92
N LEU A 135 14.12 13.94 -32.79
CA LEU A 135 15.10 15.02 -32.71
C LEU A 135 16.49 14.36 -32.68
N ARG A 136 17.04 14.11 -33.86
CA ARG A 136 18.47 13.80 -34.00
C ARG A 136 19.25 15.07 -33.67
N LEU A 137 19.93 15.08 -32.52
CA LEU A 137 21.01 16.02 -32.23
C LEU A 137 22.15 15.72 -33.21
N SER A 138 22.27 16.54 -34.25
CA SER A 138 23.40 16.56 -35.17
C SER A 138 24.67 16.90 -34.39
N SER A 139 25.52 15.88 -34.18
CA SER A 139 26.89 16.07 -33.74
C SER A 139 27.80 15.93 -34.96
N GLU A 140 27.88 16.97 -35.78
CA GLU A 140 29.01 17.13 -36.70
C GLU A 140 30.14 17.80 -35.93
N VAL A 141 31.07 16.99 -35.42
CA VAL A 141 32.39 17.47 -35.00
C VAL A 141 33.31 17.26 -36.19
N THR A 142 33.50 18.31 -36.99
CA THR A 142 34.53 18.36 -38.01
C THR A 142 35.88 18.58 -37.31
N LEU A 143 36.71 17.54 -37.29
CA LEU A 143 38.11 17.62 -36.89
C LEU A 143 38.91 18.01 -38.14
N GLU A 144 39.18 19.30 -38.33
CA GLU A 144 40.21 19.76 -39.27
C GLU A 144 41.59 19.57 -38.65
N LYS A 145 42.50 18.99 -39.43
CA LYS A 145 43.94 18.97 -39.17
C LYS A 145 44.69 19.14 -40.47
#